data_AF-A0A6L4YKY0-F1
#
_entry.id   AF-A0A6L4YKY0-F1
#
_cell.length_a   1.000
_cell.length_b   1.000
_cell.length_c   1.000
_cell.angle_alpha   90.00
_cell.angle_beta   90.00
_cell.angle_gamma   90.00
#
_symmetry.space_group_name_H-M   'P 1'
#
loop_
_entity.id
_entity.type
_entity.pdbx_description
1 polymer ?
#
loop_
_entity_poly.entity_id
_entity_poly.type
_entity_poly.pdbx_seq_one_letter_code
_entity_poly.pdbx_strand_id
1 'polypeptide(L)'
;MQPAVAESTLAAPAESPPAQELCAAVSPGGTAPAIRRWVAFEDGAEVDPDDLVFDGPGVEAVAALCAGVVLAVGDEQRAGTLLAAGADCVFVGEAALFDSTVIDRLVAKHGAERIGIYAPLRRQSISWSFETVSNADFKTVTPSHCEPAWEVIKADGSSTGTLARWWLGAMRELGASRFMVQVDILDDTDLNLCAGLVEELGDALLIGPLLESAPRLADWVAYGQCRQIVLPETAYAQRDSLLDAASESA
;
A
#
# COMPACT_ATOMS: atom_id res chain seq x y z
N MET A 1 -40.59 -71.27 13.90
CA MET A 1 -40.73 -70.81 12.50
C MET A 1 -41.31 -69.40 12.57
N GLN A 2 -40.46 -68.41 12.31
CA GLN A 2 -40.71 -66.96 12.32
C GLN A 2 -41.69 -66.54 11.18
N PRO A 3 -42.26 -65.30 11.14
CA PRO A 3 -41.62 -64.05 11.58
C PRO A 3 -42.46 -63.08 12.42
N ALA A 4 -41.75 -62.29 13.22
CA ALA A 4 -42.22 -61.06 13.86
C ALA A 4 -41.86 -59.87 12.97
N VAL A 5 -42.81 -58.97 12.76
CA VAL A 5 -42.68 -57.73 11.99
C VAL A 5 -42.05 -56.67 12.91
N ALA A 6 -40.91 -56.12 12.50
CA ALA A 6 -40.27 -55.00 13.19
C ALA A 6 -40.67 -53.68 12.52
N GLU A 7 -41.41 -52.83 13.24
CA GLU A 7 -41.67 -51.45 12.87
C GLU A 7 -40.40 -50.62 13.08
N SER A 8 -39.83 -50.14 11.97
CA SER A 8 -38.73 -49.19 11.94
C SER A 8 -39.28 -47.79 12.16
N THR A 9 -39.08 -47.24 13.36
CA THR A 9 -39.38 -45.83 13.66
C THR A 9 -38.26 -44.97 13.09
N LEU A 10 -38.57 -44.23 12.02
CA LEU A 10 -37.71 -43.19 11.46
C LEU A 10 -37.47 -42.10 12.52
N ALA A 11 -36.21 -41.88 12.87
CA ALA A 11 -35.79 -40.73 13.66
C ALA A 11 -35.89 -39.45 12.82
N ALA A 12 -36.46 -38.39 13.41
CA ALA A 12 -36.55 -37.06 12.83
C ALA A 12 -35.15 -36.42 12.68
N PRO A 13 -34.94 -35.55 11.67
CA PRO A 13 -33.68 -34.83 11.49
C PRO A 13 -33.50 -33.78 12.59
N ALA A 14 -32.30 -33.75 13.18
CA ALA A 14 -31.89 -32.79 14.17
C ALA A 14 -31.99 -31.35 13.63
N GLU A 15 -32.68 -30.49 14.37
CA GLU A 15 -32.74 -29.05 14.14
C GLU A 15 -31.33 -28.44 14.16
N SER A 16 -31.02 -27.66 13.12
CA SER A 16 -29.80 -26.86 13.04
C SER A 16 -29.88 -25.70 14.06
N PRO A 17 -28.81 -25.40 14.81
CA PRO A 17 -28.82 -24.27 15.73
C PRO A 17 -28.87 -22.94 14.94
N PRO A 18 -29.53 -21.90 15.47
CA PRO A 18 -29.67 -20.62 14.78
C PRO A 18 -28.33 -19.90 14.65
N ALA A 19 -28.07 -19.37 13.45
CA ALA A 19 -26.93 -18.54 13.11
C ALA A 19 -27.05 -17.12 13.70
N GLN A 20 -26.95 -16.99 15.02
CA GLN A 20 -26.94 -15.70 15.72
C GLN A 20 -25.96 -15.74 16.90
N GLU A 21 -24.66 -15.70 16.62
CA GLU A 21 -23.65 -15.22 17.59
C GLU A 21 -22.27 -15.03 16.93
N LEU A 22 -22.17 -14.17 15.90
CA LEU A 22 -20.88 -13.66 15.41
C LEU A 22 -21.00 -12.17 15.08
N CYS A 23 -21.40 -11.39 16.07
CA CYS A 23 -21.13 -9.95 16.14
C CYS A 23 -20.51 -9.67 17.51
N ALA A 24 -19.36 -10.30 17.77
CA ALA A 24 -18.46 -9.80 18.79
C ALA A 24 -17.75 -8.60 18.17
N ALA A 25 -18.19 -7.40 18.54
CA ALA A 25 -17.45 -6.17 18.30
C ALA A 25 -16.02 -6.36 18.82
N VAL A 26 -15.06 -6.42 17.90
CA VAL A 26 -13.64 -6.33 18.25
C VAL A 26 -13.46 -4.95 18.87
N SER A 27 -13.24 -4.92 20.18
CA SER A 27 -12.82 -3.70 20.87
C SER A 27 -11.47 -3.26 20.28
N PRO A 28 -11.26 -1.98 19.95
CA PRO A 28 -10.03 -1.50 19.35
C PRO A 28 -8.96 -1.41 20.44
N GLY A 29 -8.34 -2.53 20.79
CA GLY A 29 -7.07 -2.57 21.52
C GLY A 29 -5.87 -2.30 20.60
N GLY A 30 -6.07 -1.55 19.51
CA GLY A 30 -5.05 -1.26 18.53
C GLY A 30 -4.30 0.00 18.90
N THR A 31 -2.96 -0.07 18.93
CA THR A 31 -2.09 1.10 18.99
C THR A 31 -2.55 2.15 17.98
N ALA A 32 -2.62 3.41 18.42
CA ALA A 32 -2.95 4.54 17.55
C ALA A 32 -2.03 4.56 16.32
N PRO A 33 -2.53 4.94 15.13
CA PRO A 33 -1.70 4.99 13.93
C PRO A 33 -0.56 5.99 14.13
N ALA A 34 0.65 5.61 13.70
CA ALA A 34 1.77 6.53 13.63
C ALA A 34 1.59 7.41 12.38
N ILE A 35 1.51 8.73 12.57
CA ILE A 35 1.37 9.69 11.47
C ILE A 35 2.67 10.49 11.34
N ARG A 36 3.28 10.44 10.16
CA ARG A 36 4.48 11.19 9.80
C ARG A 36 4.15 12.25 8.75
N ARG A 37 5.02 13.24 8.63
CA ARG A 37 4.97 14.24 7.56
C ARG A 37 5.92 13.83 6.44
N TRP A 38 5.54 14.14 5.21
CA TRP A 38 6.47 14.22 4.10
C TRP A 38 6.51 15.63 3.51
N VAL A 39 7.66 16.01 3.00
CA VAL A 39 7.93 17.34 2.44
C VAL A 39 8.66 17.23 1.11
N ALA A 40 8.32 18.11 0.18
CA ALA A 40 9.16 18.38 -0.97
C ALA A 40 10.36 19.21 -0.49
N PHE A 41 11.59 18.77 -0.78
CA PHE A 41 12.76 19.52 -0.34
C PHE A 41 12.92 20.81 -1.14
N GLU A 42 12.93 21.93 -0.43
CA GLU A 42 13.32 23.24 -0.93
C GLU A 42 14.47 23.77 -0.06
N ASP A 43 15.37 24.56 -0.65
CA ASP A 43 16.51 25.10 0.09
C ASP A 43 16.04 25.95 1.28
N GLY A 44 16.53 25.61 2.48
CA GLY A 44 16.08 26.22 3.74
C GLY A 44 14.81 25.64 4.35
N ALA A 45 14.27 24.52 3.84
CA ALA A 45 13.16 23.82 4.47
C ALA A 45 13.52 23.34 5.89
N GLU A 46 12.59 23.53 6.82
CA GLU A 46 12.70 22.98 8.17
C GLU A 46 12.35 21.48 8.13
N VAL A 47 13.27 20.64 8.59
CA VAL A 47 13.17 19.18 8.53
C VAL A 47 13.26 18.62 9.94
N ASP A 48 12.26 17.83 10.31
CA ASP A 48 12.16 17.13 11.59
C ASP A 48 12.68 15.68 11.46
N PRO A 49 13.20 15.08 12.55
CA PRO A 49 13.71 13.70 12.55
C PRO A 49 12.76 12.62 12.05
N ASP A 50 11.45 12.84 12.18
CA ASP A 50 10.43 11.88 11.74
C ASP A 50 9.95 12.08 10.30
N ASP A 51 10.43 13.13 9.63
CA ASP A 51 10.01 13.50 8.28
C ASP A 51 10.57 12.56 7.22
N LEU A 52 9.79 12.41 6.16
CA LEU A 52 10.24 11.87 4.88
C LEU A 52 10.42 13.00 3.88
N VAL A 53 11.60 13.09 3.29
CA VAL A 53 11.97 14.22 2.43
C VAL A 53 12.14 13.74 1.00
N PHE A 54 11.44 14.34 0.03
CA PHE A 54 11.66 14.02 -1.37
C PHE A 54 13.00 14.57 -1.87
N ASP A 55 13.72 13.80 -2.68
CA ASP A 55 15.00 14.22 -3.25
C ASP A 55 14.87 15.53 -4.02
N GLY A 56 15.84 16.40 -3.81
CA GLY A 56 15.91 17.73 -4.41
C GLY A 56 17.33 18.29 -4.29
N PRO A 57 17.64 19.39 -5.00
CA PRO A 57 18.97 19.98 -4.96
C PRO A 57 19.35 20.38 -3.52
N GLY A 58 20.44 19.81 -2.99
CA GLY A 58 20.97 20.14 -1.66
C GLY A 58 20.42 19.31 -0.51
N VAL A 59 19.54 18.33 -0.77
CA VAL A 59 18.96 17.46 0.28
C VAL A 59 20.03 16.68 1.06
N GLU A 60 21.21 16.48 0.49
CA GLU A 60 22.36 15.83 1.15
C GLU A 60 22.76 16.53 2.45
N ALA A 61 22.52 17.84 2.56
CA ALA A 61 22.81 18.61 3.77
C ALA A 61 21.89 18.23 4.95
N VAL A 62 20.69 17.72 4.67
CA VAL A 62 19.68 17.35 5.67
C VAL A 62 19.38 15.86 5.70
N ALA A 63 20.01 15.06 4.84
CA ALA A 63 19.75 13.63 4.71
C ALA A 63 19.86 12.86 6.03
N ALA A 64 20.83 13.21 6.87
CA ALA A 64 21.04 12.60 8.18
C ALA A 64 20.10 13.12 9.29
N LEU A 65 19.25 14.11 8.99
CA LEU A 65 18.34 14.74 9.94
C LEU A 65 16.89 14.25 9.78
N CYS A 66 16.59 13.41 8.80
CA CYS A 66 15.24 12.94 8.48
C CYS A 66 15.13 11.42 8.60
N ALA A 67 13.90 10.92 8.74
CA ALA A 67 13.63 9.49 8.84
C ALA A 67 13.93 8.74 7.53
N GLY A 68 13.93 9.46 6.40
CA GLY A 68 14.37 8.92 5.12
C GLY A 68 14.18 9.88 3.96
N VAL A 69 14.92 9.61 2.89
CA VAL A 69 14.87 10.38 1.65
C VAL A 69 14.15 9.59 0.57
N VAL A 70 13.17 10.21 -0.07
CA VAL A 70 12.34 9.62 -1.13
C VAL A 70 12.92 9.98 -2.49
N LEU A 71 13.52 9.01 -3.15
CA LEU A 71 14.07 9.15 -4.49
C LEU A 71 13.02 8.68 -5.52
N ALA A 72 12.05 9.56 -5.79
CA ALA A 72 10.98 9.27 -6.76
C ALA A 72 11.54 9.06 -8.18
N VAL A 73 12.42 9.97 -8.59
CA VAL A 73 13.20 9.91 -9.83
C VAL A 73 14.68 9.88 -9.46
N GLY A 74 15.47 9.05 -10.12
CA GLY A 74 16.90 8.96 -9.88
C GLY A 74 17.47 7.60 -10.26
N ASP A 75 18.74 7.40 -9.97
CA ASP A 75 19.46 6.16 -10.24
C ASP A 75 20.12 5.59 -8.97
N GLU A 76 20.73 4.41 -9.12
CA GLU A 76 21.47 3.73 -8.05
C GLU A 76 22.60 4.60 -7.49
N GLN A 77 23.25 5.42 -8.32
CA GLN A 77 24.33 6.31 -7.88
C GLN A 77 23.82 7.42 -6.97
N ARG A 78 22.67 8.01 -7.30
CA ARG A 78 22.02 9.02 -6.47
C ARG A 78 21.62 8.45 -5.11
N ALA A 79 21.00 7.26 -5.10
CA ALA A 79 20.67 6.55 -3.84
C ALA A 79 21.92 6.31 -2.98
N GLY A 80 23.02 5.84 -3.59
CA GLY A 80 24.30 5.66 -2.91
C GLY A 80 24.89 6.96 -2.35
N THR A 81 24.69 8.09 -3.04
CA THR A 81 25.14 9.41 -2.59
C THR A 81 24.38 9.85 -1.34
N LEU A 82 23.05 9.69 -1.33
CA LEU A 82 22.20 10.01 -0.17
C LEU A 82 22.55 9.15 1.05
N LEU A 83 22.79 7.85 0.84
CA LEU A 83 23.22 6.93 1.89
C LEU A 83 24.60 7.28 2.45
N ALA A 84 25.51 7.76 1.60
CA ALA A 84 26.83 8.24 2.01
C ALA A 84 26.77 9.59 2.74
N ALA A 85 25.79 10.44 2.42
CA ALA A 85 25.50 11.69 3.13
C ALA A 85 24.87 11.46 4.52
N GLY A 86 24.53 10.21 4.85
CA GLY A 86 24.04 9.82 6.17
C GLY A 86 22.53 9.58 6.25
N ALA A 87 21.81 9.48 5.11
CA ALA A 87 20.40 9.12 5.12
C ALA A 87 20.17 7.79 5.87
N ASP A 88 19.27 7.80 6.85
CA ASP A 88 18.92 6.58 7.61
C ASP A 88 18.27 5.55 6.70
N CYS A 89 17.37 5.99 5.83
CA CYS A 89 16.71 5.16 4.83
C CYS A 89 16.54 5.93 3.51
N VAL A 90 16.71 5.24 2.38
CA VAL A 90 16.40 5.79 1.05
C VAL A 90 15.29 4.94 0.42
N PHE A 91 14.20 5.60 0.04
CA PHE A 91 13.08 4.98 -0.67
C PHE A 91 13.29 5.12 -2.17
N VAL A 92 13.52 4.01 -2.86
CA VAL A 92 13.83 3.98 -4.29
C VAL A 92 12.54 3.79 -5.10
N GLY A 93 12.27 4.73 -6.01
CA GLY A 93 11.12 4.71 -6.92
C GLY A 93 11.43 4.10 -8.28
N GLU A 94 11.47 4.94 -9.32
CA GLU A 94 11.54 4.49 -10.72
C GLU A 94 12.74 3.59 -11.04
N ALA A 95 13.89 3.79 -10.40
CA ALA A 95 15.06 2.93 -10.62
C ALA A 95 14.75 1.45 -10.34
N ALA A 96 14.03 1.16 -9.25
CA ALA A 96 13.62 -0.20 -8.89
C ALA A 96 12.51 -0.75 -9.80
N LEU A 97 11.70 0.15 -10.38
CA LEU A 97 10.64 -0.22 -11.31
C LEU A 97 11.22 -0.62 -12.69
N PHE A 98 12.27 0.06 -13.14
CA PHE A 98 12.95 -0.23 -14.41
C PHE A 98 13.98 -1.36 -14.30
N ASP A 99 14.73 -1.41 -13.19
CA ASP A 99 15.70 -2.45 -12.89
C ASP A 99 15.57 -2.86 -11.42
N SER A 100 14.82 -3.91 -11.15
CA SER A 100 14.63 -4.44 -9.79
C SER A 100 15.94 -4.90 -9.13
N THR A 101 16.96 -5.26 -9.92
CA THR A 101 18.24 -5.73 -9.38
C THR A 101 19.04 -4.62 -8.70
N VAL A 102 18.66 -3.35 -8.88
CA VAL A 102 19.18 -2.21 -8.10
C VAL A 102 18.96 -2.42 -6.61
N ILE A 103 17.82 -2.99 -6.19
CA ILE A 103 17.51 -3.20 -4.78
C ILE A 103 18.48 -4.19 -4.15
N ASP A 104 18.69 -5.35 -4.78
CA ASP A 104 19.64 -6.37 -4.31
C ASP A 104 21.06 -5.79 -4.18
N ARG A 105 21.52 -5.02 -5.17
CA ARG A 105 22.84 -4.37 -5.14
C ARG A 105 22.96 -3.33 -4.02
N LEU A 106 21.95 -2.49 -3.84
CA LEU A 106 21.94 -1.48 -2.79
C LEU A 106 21.90 -2.13 -1.40
N VAL A 107 21.07 -3.15 -1.22
CA VAL A 107 20.96 -3.93 0.03
C VAL A 107 22.30 -4.61 0.35
N ALA A 108 22.92 -5.26 -0.62
CA ALA A 108 24.22 -5.93 -0.44
C ALA A 108 25.33 -4.95 -0.02
N LYS A 109 25.26 -3.70 -0.47
CA LYS A 109 26.27 -2.67 -0.21
C LYS A 109 26.02 -1.86 1.07
N HIS A 110 24.77 -1.58 1.39
CA HIS A 110 24.39 -0.60 2.41
C HIS A 110 23.56 -1.17 3.58
N GLY A 111 23.07 -2.40 3.47
CA GLY A 111 22.20 -3.03 4.46
C GLY A 111 20.71 -2.89 4.12
N ALA A 112 19.92 -3.93 4.41
CA ALA A 112 18.49 -4.00 4.08
C ALA A 112 17.67 -2.92 4.81
N GLU A 113 18.04 -2.62 6.05
CA GLU A 113 17.36 -1.68 6.94
C GLU A 113 17.40 -0.23 6.44
N ARG A 114 18.29 0.06 5.49
CA ARG A 114 18.48 1.40 4.90
C ARG A 114 17.81 1.54 3.55
N ILE A 115 17.25 0.48 2.98
CA ILE A 115 16.64 0.49 1.65
C ILE A 115 15.13 0.27 1.77
N GLY A 116 14.39 1.24 1.26
CA GLY A 116 12.94 1.15 1.09
C GLY A 116 12.51 1.32 -0.37
N ILE A 117 11.23 1.10 -0.62
CA ILE A 117 10.60 1.31 -1.93
C ILE A 117 9.65 2.48 -1.86
N TYR A 118 9.73 3.36 -2.86
CA TYR A 118 8.71 4.37 -3.10
C TYR A 118 7.81 3.93 -4.25
N ALA A 119 6.50 3.97 -4.04
CA ALA A 119 5.52 3.48 -5.01
C ALA A 119 4.30 4.42 -5.07
N PRO A 120 4.24 5.33 -6.05
CA PRO A 120 2.99 5.99 -6.37
C PRO A 120 2.09 4.96 -7.09
N LEU A 121 0.84 4.86 -6.66
CA LEU A 121 -0.12 3.88 -7.15
C LEU A 121 -1.39 4.56 -7.66
N ARG A 122 -2.08 3.90 -8.58
CA ARG A 122 -3.43 4.26 -8.99
C ARG A 122 -4.25 3.00 -9.23
N ARG A 123 -5.57 3.11 -9.12
CA ARG A 123 -6.47 2.06 -9.60
C ARG A 123 -6.21 1.76 -11.08
N GLN A 124 -5.98 0.49 -11.37
CA GLN A 124 -5.78 0.00 -12.73
C GLN A 124 -7.10 0.13 -13.50
N SER A 125 -7.05 0.74 -14.68
CA SER A 125 -8.20 0.79 -15.58
C SER A 125 -8.35 -0.57 -16.26
N ILE A 126 -9.44 -1.28 -15.99
CA ILE A 126 -9.80 -2.51 -16.71
C ILE A 126 -10.38 -2.11 -18.06
N SER A 127 -9.59 -2.20 -19.13
CA SER A 127 -10.10 -2.00 -20.49
C SER A 127 -10.50 -3.34 -21.11
N TRP A 128 -11.75 -3.45 -21.52
CA TRP A 128 -12.26 -4.60 -22.27
C TRP A 128 -11.97 -4.38 -23.76
N SER A 129 -10.98 -5.09 -24.32
CA SER A 129 -10.77 -5.09 -25.77
C SER A 129 -11.55 -6.23 -26.42
N PHE A 130 -12.45 -5.88 -27.34
CA PHE A 130 -13.09 -6.85 -28.24
C PHE A 130 -12.17 -7.07 -29.44
N GLU A 131 -11.54 -8.25 -29.55
CA GLU A 131 -10.96 -8.67 -30.82
C GLU A 131 -12.10 -9.05 -31.78
N THR A 132 -12.40 -8.16 -32.74
CA THR A 132 -13.44 -8.38 -33.75
C THR A 132 -12.92 -8.99 -35.05
N VAL A 133 -11.62 -9.26 -35.18
CA VAL A 133 -11.02 -9.86 -36.38
C VAL A 133 -10.99 -11.37 -36.23
N SER A 134 -12.12 -12.00 -36.55
CA SER A 134 -12.33 -13.44 -36.52
C SER A 134 -11.73 -14.10 -37.77
N ASN A 135 -10.75 -14.99 -37.58
CA ASN A 135 -10.54 -16.11 -38.47
C ASN A 135 -11.24 -17.32 -37.82
N ALA A 136 -12.48 -17.59 -38.23
CA ALA A 136 -13.36 -18.70 -37.81
C ALA A 136 -14.00 -18.59 -36.40
N ASP A 137 -15.29 -18.23 -36.40
CA ASP A 137 -16.41 -18.60 -35.50
C ASP A 137 -16.27 -18.64 -33.96
N PHE A 138 -15.15 -18.22 -33.36
CA PHE A 138 -15.04 -18.01 -31.91
C PHE A 138 -14.80 -16.53 -31.59
N LYS A 139 -15.81 -15.89 -31.00
CA LYS A 139 -15.66 -14.58 -30.34
C LYS A 139 -15.29 -14.84 -28.88
N THR A 140 -14.01 -15.04 -28.60
CA THR A 140 -13.55 -15.17 -27.22
C THR A 140 -13.30 -13.78 -26.66
N VAL A 141 -14.05 -13.40 -25.61
CA VAL A 141 -13.77 -12.21 -24.81
C VAL A 141 -12.89 -12.68 -23.66
N THR A 142 -11.62 -12.25 -23.64
CA THR A 142 -10.72 -12.53 -22.52
C THR A 142 -10.46 -11.23 -21.77
N PRO A 143 -11.01 -11.04 -20.55
CA PRO A 143 -10.60 -9.93 -19.70
C PRO A 143 -9.11 -10.07 -19.34
N SER A 144 -8.38 -8.95 -19.37
CA SER A 144 -6.95 -8.91 -19.00
C SER A 144 -6.75 -9.09 -17.49
N HIS A 145 -7.71 -8.64 -16.68
CA HIS A 145 -7.75 -8.81 -15.23
C HIS A 145 -9.20 -8.66 -14.74
N CYS A 146 -9.69 -9.58 -13.91
CA CYS A 146 -11.10 -9.60 -13.48
C CYS A 146 -11.34 -8.97 -12.10
N GLU A 147 -10.27 -8.63 -11.38
CA GLU A 147 -10.35 -8.11 -10.02
C GLU A 147 -9.84 -6.67 -9.98
N PRO A 148 -10.42 -5.79 -9.16
CA PRO A 148 -9.85 -4.47 -8.90
C PRO A 148 -8.41 -4.61 -8.40
N ALA A 149 -7.50 -3.81 -8.94
CA ALA A 149 -6.11 -3.81 -8.52
C ALA A 149 -5.53 -2.39 -8.59
N TRP A 150 -4.47 -2.17 -7.82
CA TRP A 150 -3.61 -1.00 -7.99
C TRP A 150 -2.46 -1.33 -8.92
N GLU A 151 -2.16 -0.40 -9.82
CA GLU A 151 -0.94 -0.39 -10.61
C GLU A 151 0.07 0.60 -10.02
N VAL A 152 1.35 0.26 -10.11
CA VAL A 152 2.44 1.21 -9.88
C VAL A 152 2.46 2.20 -11.05
N ILE A 153 2.56 3.49 -10.77
CA ILE A 153 2.73 4.50 -11.82
C ILE A 153 4.15 5.05 -11.78
N LYS A 154 4.57 5.67 -12.88
CA LYS A 154 5.82 6.42 -12.93
C LYS A 154 5.70 7.73 -12.16
N ALA A 155 6.83 8.37 -11.87
CA ALA A 155 6.86 9.66 -11.20
C ALA A 155 6.18 10.77 -12.03
N ASP A 156 6.14 10.62 -13.37
CA ASP A 156 5.39 11.50 -14.26
C ASP A 156 3.87 11.23 -14.30
N GLY A 157 3.41 10.23 -13.54
CA GLY A 157 2.01 9.82 -13.45
C GLY A 157 1.55 8.86 -14.56
N SER A 158 2.43 8.46 -15.47
CA SER A 158 2.10 7.51 -16.54
C SER A 158 1.95 6.08 -16.02
N SER A 159 1.01 5.34 -16.62
CA SER A 159 0.76 3.93 -16.30
C SER A 159 1.93 3.04 -16.65
N THR A 160 2.11 1.98 -15.86
CA THR A 160 3.11 0.94 -16.12
C THR A 160 2.47 -0.41 -16.42
N GLY A 161 1.22 -0.62 -16.00
CA GLY A 161 0.57 -1.93 -16.02
C GLY A 161 1.09 -2.91 -14.97
N THR A 162 2.08 -2.53 -14.16
CA THR A 162 2.68 -3.37 -13.12
C THR A 162 1.76 -3.41 -11.90
N LEU A 163 1.31 -4.61 -11.52
CA LEU A 163 0.47 -4.81 -10.34
C LEU A 163 1.25 -4.50 -9.06
N ALA A 164 0.72 -3.59 -8.24
CA ALA A 164 1.38 -3.07 -7.05
C ALA A 164 1.69 -4.18 -6.04
N ARG A 165 0.70 -5.01 -5.70
CA ARG A 165 0.84 -6.10 -4.73
C ARG A 165 1.98 -7.05 -5.09
N TRP A 166 1.98 -7.54 -6.34
CA TRP A 166 3.02 -8.44 -6.83
C TRP A 166 4.41 -7.77 -6.80
N TRP A 167 4.51 -6.53 -7.29
CA TRP A 167 5.79 -5.84 -7.41
C TRP A 167 6.40 -5.50 -6.04
N LEU A 168 5.58 -5.01 -5.10
CA LEU A 168 6.04 -4.72 -3.74
C LEU A 168 6.49 -6.00 -3.02
N GLY A 169 5.76 -7.11 -3.19
CA GLY A 169 6.19 -8.43 -2.70
C GLY A 169 7.55 -8.85 -3.26
N ALA A 170 7.76 -8.70 -4.58
CA ALA A 170 9.04 -9.00 -5.20
C ALA A 170 10.18 -8.11 -4.66
N MET A 171 9.93 -6.82 -4.41
CA MET A 171 10.95 -5.93 -3.87
C MET A 171 11.33 -6.30 -2.43
N ARG A 172 10.36 -6.78 -1.65
CA ARG A 172 10.62 -7.32 -0.31
C ARG A 172 11.50 -8.57 -0.35
N GLU A 173 11.26 -9.47 -1.31
CA GLU A 173 12.10 -10.66 -1.51
C GLU A 173 13.55 -10.29 -1.89
N LEU A 174 13.73 -9.16 -2.59
CA LEU A 174 15.05 -8.60 -2.91
C LEU A 174 15.70 -7.83 -1.73
N GLY A 175 15.04 -7.78 -0.58
CA GLY A 175 15.61 -7.25 0.67
C GLY A 175 15.20 -5.83 1.05
N ALA A 176 14.26 -5.20 0.33
CA ALA A 176 13.70 -3.92 0.79
C ALA A 176 12.96 -4.10 2.13
N SER A 177 13.21 -3.20 3.08
CA SER A 177 12.69 -3.33 4.45
C SER A 177 11.52 -2.40 4.79
N ARG A 178 11.31 -1.35 3.99
CA ARG A 178 10.22 -0.36 4.16
C ARG A 178 9.58 -0.02 2.83
N PHE A 179 8.30 0.33 2.85
CA PHE A 179 7.51 0.62 1.64
C PHE A 179 6.73 1.90 1.86
N MET A 180 7.07 2.96 1.14
CA MET A 180 6.28 4.18 1.09
C MET A 180 5.39 4.14 -0.15
N VAL A 181 4.08 4.04 0.09
CA VAL A 181 3.05 3.99 -0.95
C VAL A 181 2.27 5.30 -0.94
N GLN A 182 2.09 5.90 -2.11
CA GLN A 182 1.18 7.03 -2.29
C GLN A 182 0.01 6.63 -3.17
N VAL A 183 -1.21 6.76 -2.65
CA VAL A 183 -2.44 6.36 -3.36
C VAL A 183 -3.63 7.17 -2.86
N ASP A 184 -4.54 7.52 -3.77
CA ASP A 184 -5.83 8.13 -3.40
C ASP A 184 -6.87 7.01 -3.20
N ILE A 185 -7.45 6.94 -2.00
CA ILE A 185 -8.45 5.93 -1.62
C ILE A 185 -9.84 6.56 -1.77
N LEU A 186 -10.56 6.18 -2.83
CA LEU A 186 -11.79 6.88 -3.22
C LEU A 186 -13.07 6.16 -2.78
N ASP A 187 -12.98 4.85 -2.56
CA ASP A 187 -14.14 3.99 -2.24
C ASP A 187 -13.77 2.75 -1.43
N ASP A 188 -14.78 1.97 -1.06
CA ASP A 188 -14.64 0.70 -0.32
C ASP A 188 -13.75 -0.32 -1.04
N THR A 189 -13.68 -0.26 -2.38
CA THR A 189 -12.79 -1.15 -3.12
C THR A 189 -11.33 -0.75 -2.88
N ASP A 190 -11.02 0.54 -2.75
CA ASP A 190 -9.67 1.02 -2.44
C ASP A 190 -9.32 0.70 -0.99
N LEU A 191 -10.28 0.79 -0.08
CA LEU A 191 -10.11 0.38 1.32
C LEU A 191 -9.79 -1.12 1.43
N ASN A 192 -10.46 -1.98 0.67
CA ASN A 192 -10.16 -3.42 0.64
C ASN A 192 -8.77 -3.72 0.06
N LEU A 193 -8.36 -3.02 -1.00
CA LEU A 193 -7.01 -3.14 -1.56
C LEU A 193 -5.94 -2.67 -0.57
N CYS A 194 -6.23 -1.57 0.14
CA CYS A 194 -5.40 -1.06 1.22
C CYS A 194 -5.20 -2.09 2.33
N ALA A 195 -6.30 -2.67 2.84
CA ALA A 195 -6.25 -3.69 3.87
C ALA A 195 -5.44 -4.92 3.42
N GLY A 196 -5.56 -5.33 2.16
CA GLY A 196 -4.74 -6.40 1.58
C GLY A 196 -3.24 -6.09 1.55
N LEU A 197 -2.84 -4.85 1.23
CA LEU A 197 -1.43 -4.44 1.33
C LEU A 197 -0.94 -4.37 2.78
N VAL A 198 -1.77 -3.88 3.70
CA VAL A 198 -1.45 -3.85 5.13
C VAL A 198 -1.25 -5.27 5.68
N GLU A 199 -2.08 -6.24 5.28
CA GLU A 199 -1.92 -7.65 5.68
C GLU A 199 -0.57 -8.21 5.19
N GLU A 200 -0.18 -7.88 3.96
CA GLU A 200 1.04 -8.41 3.35
C GLU A 200 2.32 -7.76 3.90
N LEU A 201 2.34 -6.43 4.03
CA LEU A 201 3.54 -5.65 4.38
C LEU A 201 3.59 -5.25 5.86
N GLY A 202 2.46 -5.25 6.57
CA GLY A 202 2.37 -4.93 7.99
C GLY A 202 2.99 -3.58 8.35
N ASP A 203 3.78 -3.58 9.42
CA ASP A 203 4.46 -2.38 9.95
C ASP A 203 5.57 -1.84 9.03
N ALA A 204 5.89 -2.50 7.91
CA ALA A 204 6.81 -1.97 6.92
C ALA A 204 6.14 -0.98 5.95
N LEU A 205 4.80 -0.95 5.89
CA LEU A 205 4.03 -0.11 4.99
C LEU A 205 3.74 1.26 5.60
N LEU A 206 4.24 2.30 4.93
CA LEU A 206 3.88 3.69 5.11
C LEU A 206 2.97 4.11 3.95
N ILE A 207 1.74 4.53 4.25
CA ILE A 207 0.76 4.92 3.21
C ILE A 207 0.40 6.40 3.30
N GLY A 208 0.33 7.09 2.17
CA GLY A 208 -0.05 8.49 2.08
C GLY A 208 -0.94 8.79 0.88
N PRO A 209 -1.63 9.95 0.86
CA PRO A 209 -2.37 10.38 -0.32
C PRO A 209 -1.43 10.68 -1.47
N LEU A 210 -1.88 10.43 -2.71
CA LEU A 210 -1.11 10.78 -3.90
C LEU A 210 -1.38 12.24 -4.29
N LEU A 211 -2.64 12.60 -4.46
CA LEU A 211 -3.09 13.95 -4.84
C LEU A 211 -4.18 14.49 -3.91
N GLU A 212 -4.83 13.62 -3.13
CA GLU A 212 -5.93 14.03 -2.25
C GLU A 212 -5.45 14.93 -1.10
N SER A 213 -5.92 16.17 -1.10
CA SER A 213 -5.56 17.17 -0.08
C SER A 213 -6.25 16.97 1.27
N ALA A 214 -7.37 16.24 1.30
CA ALA A 214 -8.18 16.02 2.50
C ALA A 214 -8.65 14.56 2.58
N PRO A 215 -7.72 13.60 2.75
CA PRO A 215 -8.06 12.17 2.80
C PRO A 215 -8.89 11.85 4.04
N ARG A 216 -9.81 10.89 3.91
CA ARG A 216 -10.63 10.37 5.03
C ARG A 216 -9.81 9.42 5.91
N LEU A 217 -8.91 9.98 6.73
CA LEU A 217 -7.93 9.19 7.48
C LEU A 217 -8.56 8.18 8.44
N ALA A 218 -9.70 8.50 9.04
CA ALA A 218 -10.33 7.52 9.91
C ALA A 218 -10.91 6.32 9.16
N ASP A 219 -11.36 6.47 7.90
CA ASP A 219 -11.74 5.31 7.08
C ASP A 219 -10.51 4.45 6.75
N TRP A 220 -9.36 5.09 6.49
CA TRP A 220 -8.10 4.39 6.24
C TRP A 220 -7.68 3.56 7.45
N VAL A 221 -7.86 4.07 8.67
CA VAL A 221 -7.54 3.35 9.90
C VAL A 221 -8.57 2.27 10.20
N ALA A 222 -9.86 2.59 10.15
CA ALA A 222 -10.94 1.71 10.55
C ALA A 222 -11.15 0.55 9.57
N TYR A 223 -11.09 0.82 8.27
CA TYR A 223 -11.40 -0.14 7.23
C TYR A 223 -10.15 -0.55 6.44
N GLY A 224 -9.28 0.41 6.11
CA GLY A 224 -8.00 0.13 5.45
C GLY A 224 -6.94 -0.49 6.38
N GLN A 225 -7.19 -0.53 7.69
CA GLN A 225 -6.29 -1.04 8.74
C GLN A 225 -4.93 -0.33 8.81
N CYS A 226 -4.81 0.88 8.25
CA CYS A 226 -3.55 1.61 8.17
C CYS A 226 -2.95 1.89 9.56
N ARG A 227 -1.67 1.53 9.75
CA ARG A 227 -0.94 1.74 11.01
C ARG A 227 0.16 2.80 10.91
N GLN A 228 0.73 2.99 9.73
CA GLN A 228 1.70 4.06 9.48
C GLN A 228 1.24 4.91 8.30
N ILE A 229 0.90 6.16 8.58
CA ILE A 229 0.37 7.10 7.59
C ILE A 229 1.38 8.22 7.39
N VAL A 230 1.56 8.65 6.15
CA VAL A 230 2.49 9.71 5.76
C VAL A 230 1.70 10.79 5.03
N LEU A 231 1.70 12.01 5.54
CA LEU A 231 0.86 13.10 5.04
C LEU A 231 1.69 14.28 4.51
N PRO A 232 1.23 14.95 3.44
CA PRO A 232 1.85 16.22 3.05
C PRO A 232 1.65 17.25 4.17
N GLU A 233 2.53 18.23 4.26
CA GLU A 233 2.57 19.22 5.35
C GLU A 233 1.20 19.82 5.69
N THR A 234 0.42 20.21 4.68
CA THR A 234 -0.90 20.82 4.85
C THR A 234 -1.91 19.87 5.51
N ALA A 235 -1.94 18.61 5.09
CA ALA A 235 -2.80 17.58 5.68
C ALA A 235 -2.28 17.14 7.07
N TYR A 236 -0.95 17.11 7.25
CA TYR A 236 -0.33 16.80 8.54
C TYR A 236 -0.71 17.81 9.64
N ALA A 237 -0.78 19.09 9.29
CA ALA A 237 -1.24 20.15 10.19
C ALA A 237 -2.72 19.97 10.60
N GLN A 238 -3.52 19.28 9.79
CA GLN A 238 -4.96 19.04 10.01
C GLN A 238 -5.28 17.60 10.45
N ARG A 239 -4.25 16.78 10.75
CA ARG A 239 -4.40 15.34 10.95
C ARG A 239 -5.44 14.94 11.99
N ASP A 240 -5.53 15.68 13.10
CA ASP A 240 -6.46 15.35 14.19
C ASP A 240 -7.91 15.53 13.72
N SER A 241 -8.20 16.61 12.99
CA SER A 241 -9.52 16.81 12.38
C SER A 241 -9.86 15.78 11.31
N LEU A 242 -8.87 15.33 10.53
CA LEU A 242 -9.06 14.29 9.51
C LEU A 242 -9.29 12.89 10.13
N LEU A 243 -8.77 12.64 11.34
CA LEU A 243 -9.06 11.44 12.13
C LEU A 243 -10.43 11.53 12.82
N ASP A 244 -10.84 12.70 13.29
CA ASP A 244 -12.10 12.84 14.03
C ASP A 244 -13.34 12.82 13.11
N ALA A 245 -13.22 13.25 11.86
CA ALA A 245 -14.33 13.41 10.92
C ALA A 245 -15.16 12.13 10.64
N ALA A 246 -14.64 10.93 10.88
CA ALA A 246 -15.43 9.69 10.77
C ALA A 246 -16.29 9.40 12.01
N SER A 247 -15.94 9.96 13.17
CA SER A 247 -16.65 9.69 14.43
C SER A 247 -18.03 10.35 14.50
N GLU A 248 -18.29 11.38 13.68
CA GLU A 248 -19.56 12.14 13.67
C GLU A 248 -20.59 11.65 12.63
N SER A 249 -20.23 10.68 11.77
CA SER A 249 -21.12 10.15 10.72
C SER A 249 -21.67 8.76 11.02
N ALA A 250 -21.45 8.21 12.22
CA ALA A 250 -21.90 6.90 12.67
C ALA A 250 -23.20 6.95 13.48
#